data_AF-A0A916BRM7-F1
#
_entry.id   AF-A0A916BRM7-F1
#
_cell.length_a   1.000
_cell.length_b   1.000
_cell.length_c   1.000
_cell.angle_alpha   90.00
_cell.angle_beta   90.00
_cell.angle_gamma   90.00
#
_symmetry.space_group_name_H-M   'P 1'
#
loop_
_entity.id
_entity.type
_entity.pdbx_description
1 polymer ?
#
loop_
_entity_poly.entity_id
_entity_poly.type
_entity_poly.pdbx_seq_one_letter_code
_entity_poly.pdbx_strand_id
1 'polypeptide(L)'
;MSQLKKFGRMFGLMFVTAGATAFLLYFGMKALNGRTPIAIYVLFVHFAPYHELYPIPYLLIIVLVFAIVGALWLIFIALRFIRFRFLQIIVLPWMAVLLASPVCGMLWVYHDMQAGFFPAFPQMIDYLLFGAQQGVLFALNVVLFSMPLNLLAYGVACLLLVMFAKRFGFEQPEHAQMGSA
;
A
#
# COMPACT_ATOMS: atom_id res chain seq x y z
N MET A 1 -13.97 24.14 0.73
CA MET A 1 -13.05 23.42 -0.19
C MET A 1 -13.79 22.21 -0.78
N SER A 2 -13.79 22.02 -2.10
CA SER A 2 -14.51 20.89 -2.75
C SER A 2 -13.92 19.53 -2.33
N GLN A 3 -14.74 18.47 -2.34
CA GLN A 3 -14.30 17.12 -1.99
C GLN A 3 -13.15 16.64 -2.88
N LEU A 4 -13.16 16.99 -4.16
CA LEU A 4 -12.07 16.70 -5.09
C LEU A 4 -10.73 17.34 -4.66
N LYS A 5 -10.76 18.61 -4.20
CA LYS A 5 -9.56 19.29 -3.68
C LYS A 5 -9.05 18.66 -2.38
N LYS A 6 -9.95 18.20 -1.51
CA LYS A 6 -9.60 17.45 -0.29
C LYS A 6 -8.91 16.13 -0.65
N PHE A 7 -9.51 15.36 -1.55
CA PHE A 7 -8.94 14.10 -2.05
C PHE A 7 -7.55 14.31 -2.65
N GLY A 8 -7.38 15.25 -3.58
CA GLY A 8 -6.08 15.49 -4.22
C GLY A 8 -4.96 15.83 -3.22
N ARG A 9 -5.26 16.63 -2.18
CA ARG A 9 -4.28 16.94 -1.13
C ARG A 9 -3.92 15.73 -0.28
N MET A 10 -4.92 14.93 0.12
CA MET A 10 -4.70 13.73 0.94
C MET A 10 -3.95 12.65 0.17
N PHE A 11 -4.38 12.40 -1.07
CA PHE A 11 -3.74 11.48 -1.99
C PHE A 11 -2.28 11.87 -2.20
N GLY A 12 -2.01 13.13 -2.56
CA GLY A 12 -0.63 13.60 -2.79
C GLY A 12 0.26 13.44 -1.57
N LEU A 13 -0.24 13.80 -0.38
CA LEU A 13 0.51 13.64 0.86
C LEU A 13 0.81 12.16 1.15
N MET A 14 -0.19 11.29 1.06
CA MET A 14 -0.02 9.85 1.32
C MET A 14 0.88 9.20 0.28
N PHE A 15 0.75 9.56 -0.99
CA PHE A 15 1.57 9.04 -2.07
C PHE A 15 3.04 9.40 -1.88
N VAL A 16 3.34 10.67 -1.60
CA VAL A 16 4.72 11.13 -1.37
C VAL A 16 5.31 10.52 -0.10
N THR A 17 4.56 10.52 1.01
CA THR A 17 5.07 10.01 2.29
C THR A 17 5.24 8.49 2.25
N ALA A 18 4.24 7.73 1.82
CA ALA A 18 4.34 6.28 1.69
C ALA A 18 5.38 5.88 0.64
N GLY A 19 5.48 6.61 -0.48
CA GLY A 19 6.50 6.39 -1.51
C GLY A 19 7.91 6.60 -0.97
N ALA A 20 8.16 7.73 -0.30
CA ALA A 20 9.45 8.01 0.33
C ALA A 20 9.80 6.96 1.39
N THR A 21 8.85 6.59 2.26
CA THR A 21 9.09 5.59 3.29
C THR A 21 9.33 4.21 2.70
N ALA A 22 8.54 3.77 1.73
CA ALA A 22 8.73 2.48 1.06
C ALA A 22 10.09 2.41 0.34
N PHE A 23 10.50 3.49 -0.32
CA PHE A 23 11.80 3.61 -0.96
C PHE A 23 12.93 3.54 0.08
N LEU A 24 12.87 4.36 1.14
CA LEU A 24 13.89 4.38 2.20
C LEU A 24 13.99 3.04 2.92
N LEU A 25 12.87 2.38 3.21
CA LEU A 25 12.87 1.05 3.81
C LEU A 25 13.50 0.02 2.86
N TYR A 26 13.13 0.05 1.57
CA TYR A 26 13.67 -0.89 0.60
C TYR A 26 15.18 -0.76 0.43
N PHE A 27 15.65 0.45 0.11
CA PHE A 27 17.06 0.70 -0.13
C PHE A 27 17.89 0.71 1.15
N GLY A 28 17.31 1.15 2.27
CA GLY A 28 17.93 1.09 3.58
C GLY A 28 18.19 -0.35 4.03
N MET A 29 17.20 -1.25 3.93
CA MET A 29 17.42 -2.66 4.24
C MET A 29 18.43 -3.31 3.29
N LYS A 30 18.39 -2.97 2.00
CA LYS A 30 19.38 -3.44 1.02
C LYS A 30 20.80 -3.01 1.40
N ALA A 31 20.97 -1.77 1.83
CA ALA A 31 22.27 -1.25 2.26
C ALA A 31 22.77 -1.91 3.55
N LEU A 32 21.89 -2.15 4.52
CA LEU A 32 22.26 -2.73 5.82
C LEU A 32 22.56 -4.22 5.76
N ASN A 33 21.75 -4.99 5.05
CA ASN A 33 21.80 -6.46 5.08
C ASN A 33 22.41 -7.07 3.81
N GLY A 34 22.79 -6.25 2.82
CA GLY A 34 23.21 -6.72 1.50
C GLY A 34 22.12 -7.45 0.71
N ARG A 35 20.90 -7.53 1.25
CA ARG A 35 19.75 -8.28 0.73
C ARG A 35 18.56 -7.37 0.57
N THR A 36 17.81 -7.56 -0.51
CA THR A 36 16.56 -6.82 -0.71
C THR A 36 15.52 -7.28 0.32
N PRO A 37 14.56 -6.43 0.73
CA PRO A 37 13.40 -6.88 1.48
C PRO A 37 12.69 -8.04 0.79
N ILE A 38 12.65 -8.02 -0.54
CA ILE A 38 12.06 -9.08 -1.38
C ILE A 38 12.82 -10.39 -1.18
N ALA A 39 14.15 -10.39 -1.07
CA ALA A 39 14.95 -11.58 -0.77
C ALA A 39 14.56 -12.26 0.55
N ILE A 40 14.09 -11.50 1.54
CA ILE A 40 13.57 -12.05 2.80
C ILE A 40 12.23 -12.77 2.57
N TYR A 41 11.39 -12.32 1.63
CA TYR A 41 10.16 -13.03 1.21
C TYR A 41 10.45 -14.22 0.30
N VAL A 42 11.41 -14.07 -0.60
CA VAL A 42 11.91 -15.11 -1.50
C VAL A 42 12.38 -16.32 -0.69
N LEU A 43 13.02 -16.09 0.46
CA LEU A 43 13.44 -17.12 1.41
C LEU A 43 12.30 -17.98 1.97
N PHE A 44 11.07 -17.45 2.03
CA PHE A 44 9.91 -18.18 2.53
C PHE A 44 8.98 -18.73 1.42
N VAL A 45 9.07 -18.20 0.19
CA VAL A 45 8.09 -18.48 -0.89
C VAL A 45 8.73 -18.99 -2.19
N HIS A 46 10.05 -19.17 -2.28
CA HIS A 46 10.76 -19.64 -3.49
C HIS A 46 10.42 -18.79 -4.74
N PHE A 47 10.60 -17.49 -4.61
CA PHE A 47 10.42 -16.55 -5.73
C PHE A 47 11.62 -16.56 -6.69
N ALA A 48 11.35 -16.39 -7.99
CA ALA A 48 12.43 -16.34 -8.98
C ALA A 48 13.24 -15.03 -8.86
N PRO A 49 14.59 -15.10 -8.91
CA PRO A 49 15.47 -13.98 -8.54
C PRO A 49 15.40 -12.78 -9.49
N TYR A 50 14.91 -12.94 -10.72
CA TYR A 50 14.82 -11.83 -11.68
C TYR A 50 13.75 -10.79 -11.32
N HIS A 51 12.77 -11.13 -10.49
CA HIS A 51 11.79 -10.17 -9.98
C HIS A 51 12.42 -9.14 -9.02
N GLU A 52 13.58 -9.45 -8.43
CA GLU A 52 14.35 -8.48 -7.65
C GLU A 52 15.00 -7.38 -8.51
N LEU A 53 15.08 -7.58 -9.83
CA LEU A 53 15.61 -6.59 -10.77
C LEU A 53 14.64 -5.43 -11.00
N TYR A 54 13.34 -5.65 -10.77
CA TYR A 54 12.28 -4.68 -11.03
C TYR A 54 11.43 -4.36 -9.78
N PRO A 55 12.02 -3.90 -8.65
CA PRO A 55 11.28 -3.69 -7.41
C PRO A 55 10.40 -2.43 -7.45
N ILE A 56 10.77 -1.44 -8.28
CA ILE A 56 10.13 -0.13 -8.31
C ILE A 56 8.65 -0.22 -8.74
N PRO A 57 8.29 -0.91 -9.84
CA PRO A 57 6.89 -1.09 -10.23
C PRO A 57 6.00 -1.67 -9.11
N TYR A 58 6.46 -2.72 -8.42
CA TYR A 58 5.70 -3.33 -7.32
C TYR A 58 5.50 -2.37 -6.15
N LEU A 59 6.56 -1.64 -5.76
CA LEU A 59 6.47 -0.62 -4.71
C LEU A 59 5.49 0.49 -5.09
N LEU A 60 5.55 0.98 -6.33
CA LEU A 60 4.67 2.04 -6.81
C LEU A 60 3.20 1.61 -6.86
N ILE A 61 2.90 0.37 -7.24
CA ILE A 61 1.52 -0.15 -7.21
C ILE A 61 0.97 -0.13 -5.78
N ILE A 62 1.74 -0.65 -4.82
CA ILE A 62 1.33 -0.67 -3.41
C ILE A 62 1.13 0.77 -2.89
N VAL A 63 2.08 1.67 -3.15
CA VAL A 63 2.02 3.09 -2.73
C VAL A 63 0.83 3.80 -3.35
N LEU A 64 0.53 3.55 -4.63
CA LEU A 64 -0.58 4.15 -5.34
C LEU A 64 -1.92 3.71 -4.76
N VAL A 65 -2.14 2.40 -4.64
CA VAL A 65 -3.36 1.82 -4.08
C VAL A 65 -3.55 2.28 -2.65
N PHE A 66 -2.48 2.25 -1.87
CA PHE A 66 -2.47 2.74 -0.50
C PHE A 66 -2.88 4.22 -0.41
N ALA A 67 -2.31 5.10 -1.23
CA ALA A 67 -2.63 6.52 -1.23
C ALA A 67 -4.08 6.79 -1.63
N ILE A 68 -4.63 6.03 -2.59
CA ILE A 68 -6.04 6.13 -2.98
C ILE A 68 -6.94 5.71 -1.81
N VAL A 69 -6.71 4.52 -1.27
CA VAL A 69 -7.54 3.94 -0.19
C VAL A 69 -7.44 4.81 1.06
N GLY A 70 -6.25 5.24 1.43
CA GLY A 70 -6.02 6.12 2.58
C GLY A 70 -6.66 7.49 2.42
N ALA A 71 -6.58 8.10 1.24
CA ALA A 71 -7.21 9.40 1.01
C ALA A 71 -8.74 9.31 1.14
N LEU A 72 -9.35 8.27 0.56
CA LEU A 72 -10.77 8.00 0.74
C LEU A 72 -11.12 7.73 2.21
N TRP A 73 -10.30 6.93 2.88
CA TRP A 73 -10.51 6.57 4.28
C TRP A 73 -10.47 7.78 5.21
N LEU A 74 -9.53 8.71 5.00
CA LEU A 74 -9.44 9.94 5.79
C LEU A 74 -10.66 10.84 5.60
N ILE A 75 -11.17 10.93 4.38
CA ILE A 75 -12.30 11.78 4.04
C ILE A 75 -13.61 11.22 4.62
N PHE A 76 -13.83 9.91 4.52
CA PHE A 76 -15.13 9.31 4.81
C PHE A 76 -15.22 8.59 6.16
N ILE A 77 -14.10 8.07 6.68
CA ILE A 77 -14.10 7.12 7.81
C ILE A 77 -13.33 7.67 9.01
N ALA A 78 -12.10 8.16 8.81
CA ALA A 78 -11.17 8.38 9.93
C ALA A 78 -11.66 9.36 10.99
N LEU A 79 -12.30 10.46 10.57
CA LEU A 79 -12.83 11.49 11.46
C LEU A 79 -14.08 11.00 12.22
N ARG A 80 -14.91 10.16 11.60
CA ARG A 80 -16.13 9.62 12.20
C ARG A 80 -15.83 8.57 13.28
N PHE A 81 -14.76 7.82 13.12
CA PHE A 81 -14.42 6.68 13.98
C PHE A 81 -13.14 6.90 14.78
N ILE A 82 -12.98 8.11 15.32
CA ILE A 82 -11.77 8.56 16.00
C ILE A 82 -11.35 7.66 17.19
N ARG A 83 -12.31 7.06 17.89
CA ARG A 83 -12.07 6.11 18.99
C ARG A 83 -11.40 4.82 18.55
N PHE A 84 -11.45 4.48 17.26
CA PHE A 84 -10.89 3.26 16.68
C PHE A 84 -9.63 3.52 15.86
N ARG A 85 -8.92 4.63 16.09
CA ARG A 85 -7.70 5.01 15.35
C ARG A 85 -6.66 3.89 15.25
N PHE A 86 -6.42 3.16 16.33
CA PHE A 86 -5.48 2.03 16.33
C PHE A 86 -5.92 0.90 15.39
N LEU A 87 -7.22 0.57 15.39
CA LEU A 87 -7.76 -0.43 14.47
C LEU A 87 -7.63 0.02 13.02
N GLN A 88 -7.88 1.31 12.75
CA GLN A 88 -7.68 1.86 11.41
C GLN A 88 -6.21 1.80 10.94
N ILE A 89 -5.26 1.93 11.87
CA ILE A 89 -3.82 1.78 11.61
C ILE A 89 -3.44 0.37 11.17
N ILE A 90 -4.13 -0.62 11.70
CA ILE A 90 -3.91 -2.03 11.35
C ILE A 90 -4.65 -2.38 10.05
N VAL A 91 -5.90 -1.97 9.92
CA VAL A 91 -6.78 -2.40 8.82
C VAL A 91 -6.42 -1.76 7.48
N LEU A 92 -6.02 -0.48 7.46
CA LEU A 92 -5.81 0.20 6.18
C LEU A 92 -4.67 -0.40 5.36
N PRO A 93 -3.48 -0.70 5.92
CA PRO A 93 -2.42 -1.36 5.16
C PRO A 93 -2.84 -2.73 4.64
N TRP A 94 -3.60 -3.49 5.43
CA TRP A 94 -4.13 -4.80 5.00
C TRP A 94 -5.02 -4.66 3.77
N MET A 95 -5.97 -3.73 3.81
CA MET A 95 -6.83 -3.45 2.66
C MET A 95 -6.03 -3.00 1.44
N ALA A 96 -5.06 -2.11 1.61
CA ALA A 96 -4.24 -1.63 0.50
C ALA A 96 -3.45 -2.75 -0.17
N VAL A 97 -2.85 -3.67 0.60
CA VAL A 97 -2.11 -4.82 0.05
C VAL A 97 -3.07 -5.79 -0.63
N LEU A 98 -4.21 -6.11 -0.03
CA LEU A 98 -5.22 -6.98 -0.65
C LEU A 98 -5.74 -6.42 -1.98
N LEU A 99 -5.89 -5.09 -2.09
CA LEU A 99 -6.32 -4.44 -3.32
C LEU A 99 -5.19 -4.30 -4.35
N ALA A 100 -3.94 -4.18 -3.90
CA ALA A 100 -2.77 -4.13 -4.78
C ALA A 100 -2.37 -5.51 -5.31
N SER A 101 -2.67 -6.58 -4.57
CA SER A 101 -2.16 -7.92 -4.87
C SER A 101 -2.57 -8.50 -6.22
N PRO A 102 -3.79 -8.30 -6.76
CA PRO A 102 -4.14 -8.81 -8.08
C PRO A 102 -3.29 -8.13 -9.16
N VAL A 103 -3.07 -6.82 -9.04
CA VAL A 103 -2.28 -6.04 -10.00
C VAL A 103 -0.80 -6.43 -9.93
N CYS A 104 -0.27 -6.60 -8.72
CA CYS A 104 1.08 -7.12 -8.52
C CYS A 104 1.23 -8.54 -9.09
N GLY A 105 0.23 -9.41 -8.94
CA GLY A 105 0.26 -10.76 -9.50
C GLY A 105 0.18 -10.79 -11.04
N MET A 106 -0.60 -9.89 -11.65
CA MET A 106 -0.57 -9.69 -13.11
C MET A 106 0.81 -9.21 -13.58
N LEU A 107 1.38 -8.24 -12.88
CA LEU A 107 2.72 -7.72 -13.20
C LEU A 107 3.79 -8.80 -13.04
N TRP A 108 3.64 -9.67 -12.05
CA TRP A 108 4.50 -10.83 -11.85
C TRP A 108 4.55 -11.71 -13.09
N VAL A 109 3.38 -12.20 -13.50
CA VAL A 109 3.26 -13.04 -14.68
C VAL A 109 3.72 -12.31 -15.95
N TYR A 110 3.47 -11.00 -16.05
CA TYR A 110 4.00 -10.20 -17.16
C TYR A 110 5.53 -10.20 -17.22
N HIS A 111 6.22 -10.08 -16.09
CA HIS A 111 7.68 -10.21 -16.05
C HIS A 111 8.15 -11.64 -16.35
N ASP A 112 7.41 -12.68 -15.94
CA ASP A 112 7.69 -14.06 -16.35
C ASP A 112 7.65 -14.19 -17.89
N MET A 113 6.70 -13.50 -18.54
CA MET A 113 6.62 -13.48 -20.00
C MET A 113 7.86 -12.82 -20.63
N GLN A 114 8.32 -11.71 -20.06
CA GLN A 114 9.53 -11.03 -20.51
C GLN A 114 10.80 -11.87 -20.30
N ALA A 115 10.80 -12.78 -19.33
CA ALA A 115 11.91 -13.69 -19.06
C ALA A 115 11.98 -14.91 -20.01
N GLY A 116 11.08 -14.98 -21.00
CA GLY A 116 11.11 -16.01 -22.06
C GLY A 116 9.89 -16.92 -22.11
N PHE A 117 8.91 -16.76 -21.20
CA PHE A 117 7.67 -17.53 -21.20
C PHE A 117 6.54 -16.78 -21.92
N PHE A 118 6.52 -16.76 -23.26
CA PHE A 118 5.50 -16.02 -24.02
C PHE A 118 4.37 -16.95 -24.51
N PRO A 119 3.23 -17.07 -23.79
CA PRO A 119 2.07 -17.80 -24.31
C PRO A 119 1.49 -17.07 -25.52
N ALA A 120 0.99 -17.81 -26.52
CA ALA A 120 0.36 -17.23 -27.69
C ALA A 120 -0.98 -16.58 -27.33
N PHE A 121 -1.42 -15.56 -28.08
CA PHE A 121 -2.77 -15.04 -27.89
C PHE A 121 -3.81 -16.12 -28.25
N PRO A 122 -4.88 -16.37 -27.46
CA PRO A 122 -5.41 -15.59 -26.32
C PRO A 122 -4.89 -16.00 -24.92
N GLN A 123 -4.02 -17.02 -24.83
CA GLN A 123 -3.54 -17.60 -23.57
C GLN A 123 -2.79 -16.58 -22.69
N MET A 124 -2.32 -15.47 -23.27
CA MET A 124 -1.75 -14.34 -22.54
C MET A 124 -2.72 -13.73 -21.52
N ILE A 125 -3.99 -13.55 -21.90
CA ILE A 125 -5.01 -12.97 -20.99
C ILE A 125 -5.31 -13.95 -19.85
N ASP A 126 -5.45 -15.22 -20.16
CA ASP A 126 -5.66 -16.27 -19.16
C ASP A 126 -4.48 -16.35 -18.19
N TYR A 127 -3.25 -16.19 -18.68
CA TYR A 127 -2.05 -16.18 -17.84
C TYR A 127 -1.98 -14.94 -16.94
N LEU A 128 -2.38 -13.75 -17.42
CA LEU A 128 -2.52 -12.56 -16.57
C LEU A 128 -3.60 -12.74 -15.49
N LEU A 129 -4.75 -13.30 -15.84
CA LEU A 129 -5.82 -13.60 -14.88
C LEU A 129 -5.37 -14.63 -13.84
N PHE A 130 -4.62 -15.64 -14.25
CA PHE A 130 -3.95 -16.57 -13.34
C PHE A 130 -3.02 -15.81 -12.39
N GLY A 131 -2.19 -14.90 -12.89
CA GLY A 131 -1.34 -14.03 -12.07
C GLY A 131 -2.13 -13.24 -11.04
N ALA A 132 -3.27 -12.66 -11.44
CA ALA A 132 -4.16 -11.94 -10.53
C ALA A 132 -4.70 -12.83 -9.40
N GLN A 133 -5.15 -14.04 -9.75
CA GLN A 133 -5.64 -15.02 -8.77
C GLN A 133 -4.55 -15.45 -7.79
N GLN A 134 -3.35 -15.75 -8.29
CA GLN A 134 -2.20 -16.07 -7.45
C GLN A 134 -1.85 -14.90 -6.54
N GLY A 135 -1.86 -13.67 -7.05
CA GLY A 135 -1.66 -12.46 -6.27
C GLY A 135 -2.61 -12.36 -5.07
N VAL A 136 -3.90 -12.68 -5.26
CA VAL A 136 -4.88 -12.72 -4.16
C VAL A 136 -4.59 -13.86 -3.18
N LEU A 137 -4.30 -15.06 -3.66
CA LEU A 137 -4.00 -16.22 -2.81
C LEU A 137 -2.78 -15.99 -1.91
N PHE A 138 -1.74 -15.35 -2.44
CA PHE A 138 -0.53 -15.02 -1.69
C PHE A 138 -0.64 -13.71 -0.90
N ALA A 139 -1.70 -12.92 -1.10
CA ALA A 139 -1.83 -11.60 -0.48
C ALA A 139 -1.78 -11.68 1.05
N LEU A 140 -2.40 -12.69 1.66
CA LEU A 140 -2.38 -12.85 3.11
C LEU A 140 -0.96 -13.10 3.63
N ASN A 141 -0.18 -13.93 2.94
CA ASN A 141 1.22 -14.19 3.28
C ASN A 141 2.03 -12.90 3.15
N VAL A 142 1.84 -12.16 2.04
CA VAL A 142 2.50 -10.86 1.83
C VAL A 142 2.16 -9.91 2.97
N VAL A 143 0.89 -9.78 3.34
CA VAL A 143 0.44 -8.94 4.46
C VAL A 143 1.08 -9.34 5.78
N LEU A 144 1.09 -10.63 6.12
CA LEU A 144 1.63 -11.12 7.40
C LEU A 144 3.13 -10.86 7.54
N PHE A 145 3.90 -11.12 6.48
CA PHE A 145 5.34 -10.86 6.50
C PHE A 145 5.66 -9.36 6.33
N SER A 146 4.77 -8.56 5.73
CA SER A 146 4.98 -7.12 5.50
C SER A 146 4.47 -6.26 6.61
N MET A 147 3.70 -6.86 7.52
CA MET A 147 3.05 -6.20 8.63
C MET A 147 3.99 -5.25 9.39
N PRO A 148 5.22 -5.65 9.79
CA PRO A 148 6.11 -4.74 10.51
C PRO A 148 6.51 -3.50 9.70
N LEU A 149 6.83 -3.68 8.42
CA LEU A 149 7.26 -2.58 7.53
C LEU A 149 6.08 -1.69 7.13
N ASN A 150 4.93 -2.29 6.84
CA ASN A 150 3.70 -1.60 6.48
C ASN A 150 3.15 -0.81 7.67
N LEU A 151 3.24 -1.34 8.89
CA LEU A 151 2.81 -0.64 10.10
C LEU A 151 3.70 0.58 10.40
N LEU A 152 5.02 0.47 10.16
CA LEU A 152 5.95 1.60 10.29
C LEU A 152 5.66 2.69 9.24
N ALA A 153 5.55 2.31 7.97
CA ALA A 153 5.23 3.26 6.90
C ALA A 153 3.88 3.96 7.14
N TYR A 154 2.88 3.19 7.57
CA TYR A 154 1.56 3.71 7.87
C TYR A 154 1.51 4.59 9.12
N GLY A 155 2.19 4.15 10.19
CA GLY A 155 2.28 4.89 11.43
C GLY A 155 2.88 6.27 11.19
N VAL A 156 3.94 6.37 10.38
CA VAL A 156 4.55 7.64 9.98
C VAL A 156 3.58 8.49 9.16
N ALA A 157 2.94 7.93 8.13
CA ALA A 157 1.98 8.68 7.31
C ALA A 157 0.80 9.23 8.15
N CYS A 158 0.24 8.40 9.04
CA CYS A 158 -0.83 8.81 9.96
C CYS A 158 -0.38 9.84 10.99
N LEU A 159 0.83 9.69 11.54
CA LEU A 159 1.38 10.64 12.51
C LEU A 159 1.60 12.01 11.85
N LEU A 160 2.14 12.05 10.64
CA LEU A 160 2.28 13.28 9.86
C LEU A 160 0.91 13.91 9.56
N LEU A 161 -0.08 13.09 9.19
CA LEU A 161 -1.46 13.56 8.98
C LEU A 161 -2.07 14.17 10.23
N VAL A 162 -1.87 13.57 11.41
CA VAL A 162 -2.35 14.12 12.69
C VAL A 162 -1.62 15.41 13.04
N MET A 163 -0.29 15.45 12.90
CA MET A 163 0.53 16.63 13.19
C MET A 163 0.17 17.82 12.27
N PHE A 164 -0.18 17.55 11.02
CA PHE A 164 -0.53 18.58 10.04
C PHE A 164 -2.04 18.73 9.81
N ALA A 165 -2.89 18.04 10.57
CA ALA A 165 -4.34 18.01 10.40
C ALA A 165 -4.96 19.42 10.36
N LYS A 166 -4.55 20.29 11.29
CA LYS A 166 -4.97 21.70 11.36
C LYS A 166 -4.59 22.48 10.08
N ARG A 167 -3.41 22.22 9.52
CA ARG A 167 -2.89 22.87 8.30
C ARG A 167 -3.58 22.37 7.02
N PHE A 168 -4.15 21.17 7.07
CA PHE A 168 -4.94 20.59 5.98
C PHE A 168 -6.44 20.92 6.07
N GLY A 169 -6.86 21.70 7.07
CA GLY A 169 -8.26 22.10 7.26
C GLY A 169 -9.14 20.97 7.82
N PHE A 170 -8.54 20.03 8.55
CA PHE A 170 -9.28 19.13 9.42
C PHE A 170 -9.47 19.82 10.77
N GLU A 171 -10.51 20.62 10.87
CA GLU A 171 -11.05 20.98 12.18
C GLU A 171 -11.67 19.72 12.77
N GLN A 172 -11.33 19.41 14.03
CA GLN A 172 -12.12 18.44 14.78
C GLN A 172 -13.55 18.98 14.82
N PRO A 173 -14.59 18.14 14.69
CA PRO A 173 -15.92 18.55 15.07
C PRO A 173 -15.90 18.78 16.59
N GLU A 174 -15.52 19.99 17.00
CA GLU A 174 -15.71 20.46 18.37
C GLU A 174 -17.22 20.51 18.62
N HIS A 175 -17.66 19.76 19.62
CA HIS A 175 -18.83 20.08 20.43
C HIS A 175 -20.17 20.32 19.71
N ALA A 176 -20.47 19.58 18.63
CA ALA A 176 -21.85 19.42 18.22
C ALA A 176 -22.53 18.40 19.15
N GLN A 177 -23.22 18.92 20.17
CA GLN A 177 -24.12 18.21 21.09
C GLN A 177 -23.46 17.48 22.27
N MET A 178 -23.22 18.22 23.36
CA MET A 178 -23.74 17.87 24.70
C MET A 178 -23.71 19.16 25.54
N GLY A 179 -24.63 20.05 25.17
CA GLY A 179 -25.04 21.23 25.91
C GLY A 179 -26.49 21.47 25.54
N SER A 180 -27.39 20.66 26.09
CA SER A 180 -28.82 20.93 26.35
C SER A 180 -29.59 19.63 26.61
N ALA A 181 -29.65 19.25 27.88
CA ALA A 181 -30.82 18.76 28.65
C ALA A 181 -30.31 17.97 29.86
#